data_AF-A0A669C9L7-F1
#
_entry.id   AF-A0A669C9L7-F1
#
_cell.length_a   1.000
_cell.length_b   1.000
_cell.length_c   1.000
_cell.angle_alpha   90.00
_cell.angle_beta   90.00
_cell.angle_gamma   90.00
#
_symmetry.space_group_name_H-M   'P 1'
#
loop_
_entity.id
_entity.type
_entity.pdbx_description
1 polymer ?
#
loop_
_entity_poly.entity_id
_entity_poly.type
_entity_poly.pdbx_seq_one_letter_code
_entity_poly.pdbx_strand_id
1 'polypeptide(L)'
;PDRRLVSEYWHFWRPPVGAVRDPAPPALSPFSGELGRCGGFLIQVSLLFRRFPQAFSDDASKISFVIGSLQDRALSWAESYLALHPLETISYAQFIRDLKAVFHHPLRADEAARVAQALH
;
A
#
# COMPACT_ATOMS: atom_id res chain seq x y z
N PRO A 1 8.58 17.64 -8.07
CA PRO A 1 8.68 16.20 -8.44
C PRO A 1 7.62 15.86 -9.50
N ASP A 2 8.04 15.16 -10.56
CA ASP A 2 7.31 15.08 -11.83
C ASP A 2 6.09 14.15 -11.75
N ARG A 3 4.89 14.70 -12.00
CA ARG A 3 3.60 13.97 -11.99
C ARG A 3 3.51 12.89 -13.09
N ARG A 4 4.47 12.84 -14.02
CA ARG A 4 4.49 11.89 -15.14
C ARG A 4 4.81 10.46 -14.73
N LEU A 5 5.75 10.26 -13.80
CA LEU A 5 6.16 8.90 -13.41
C LEU A 5 5.00 8.13 -12.78
N VAL A 6 4.27 8.75 -11.85
CA VAL A 6 3.09 8.12 -11.23
C VAL A 6 2.03 7.80 -12.29
N SER A 7 1.79 8.73 -13.23
CA SER A 7 0.85 8.54 -14.35
C SER A 7 1.22 7.37 -15.27
N GLU A 8 2.49 7.18 -15.59
CA GLU A 8 2.96 6.04 -16.39
C GLU A 8 2.75 4.70 -15.68
N TYR A 9 2.97 4.65 -14.36
CA TYR A 9 2.67 3.46 -13.56
C TYR A 9 1.16 3.17 -13.44
N TRP A 10 0.31 4.21 -13.42
CA TRP A 10 -1.16 4.05 -13.46
C TRP A 10 -1.66 3.43 -14.78
N HIS A 11 -0.93 3.62 -15.89
CA HIS A 11 -1.29 3.01 -17.18
C HIS A 11 -1.04 1.50 -17.21
N PHE A 12 -0.05 1.00 -16.47
CA PHE A 12 0.28 -0.43 -16.42
C PHE A 12 -0.80 -1.28 -15.71
N TRP A 13 -1.55 -0.68 -14.78
CA TRP A 13 -2.65 -1.34 -14.06
C TRP A 13 -4.02 -1.15 -14.71
N ARG A 14 -4.11 -0.40 -15.82
CA ARG A 14 -5.37 -0.27 -16.57
C ARG A 14 -5.52 -1.48 -17.49
N PRO A 15 -6.52 -2.36 -17.30
CA PRO A 15 -6.68 -3.50 -18.18
C PRO A 15 -6.89 -3.01 -19.63
N PRO A 16 -6.18 -3.59 -20.62
CA PRO A 16 -6.42 -3.26 -22.01
C PRO A 16 -7.86 -3.63 -22.36
N VAL A 17 -8.58 -2.69 -22.99
CA VAL A 17 -9.98 -2.85 -23.37
C VAL A 17 -10.05 -4.01 -24.37
N GLY A 18 -10.49 -5.20 -23.91
CA GLY A 18 -10.72 -6.38 -24.76
C GLY A 18 -10.02 -7.69 -24.35
N ALA A 19 -9.22 -7.73 -23.29
CA ALA A 19 -8.62 -9.00 -22.85
C ALA A 19 -9.59 -9.82 -21.99
N VAL A 20 -10.18 -10.88 -22.57
CA VAL A 20 -10.75 -11.99 -21.79
C VAL A 20 -9.59 -12.73 -21.12
N ARG A 21 -9.31 -12.41 -19.86
CA ARG A 21 -8.32 -13.07 -19.01
C ARG A 21 -8.89 -13.16 -17.60
N ASP A 22 -8.38 -14.09 -16.79
CA ASP A 22 -8.74 -14.35 -15.38
C ASP A 22 -9.38 -13.17 -14.66
N PRO A 23 -10.39 -13.38 -13.78
CA PRO A 23 -11.06 -12.28 -13.09
C PRO A 23 -10.01 -11.36 -12.48
N ALA A 24 -10.02 -10.09 -12.92
CA ALA A 24 -9.06 -9.11 -12.44
C ALA A 24 -9.13 -9.05 -10.90
N PRO A 25 -7.99 -8.86 -10.20
CA PRO A 25 -8.04 -8.69 -8.77
C PRO A 25 -8.97 -7.52 -8.42
N PRO A 26 -9.90 -7.70 -7.46
CA PRO A 26 -10.77 -6.60 -7.03
C PRO A 26 -9.97 -5.42 -6.51
N ALA A 27 -10.47 -4.21 -6.76
CA ALA A 27 -9.94 -3.01 -6.14
C ALA A 27 -10.04 -3.11 -4.61
N LEU A 28 -8.98 -2.74 -3.89
CA LEU A 28 -9.04 -2.63 -2.44
C LEU A 28 -9.83 -1.40 -2.02
N SER A 29 -10.36 -1.44 -0.79
CA SER A 29 -10.83 -0.23 -0.14
C SER A 29 -9.67 0.76 -0.03
N PRO A 30 -9.85 2.01 -0.48
CA PRO A 30 -8.76 2.98 -0.44
C PRO A 30 -8.30 3.26 0.99
N PHE A 31 -6.99 3.44 1.16
CA PHE A 31 -6.37 3.75 2.43
C PHE A 31 -5.80 5.18 2.43
N SER A 32 -6.45 6.08 3.17
CA SER A 32 -6.04 7.50 3.27
C SER A 32 -4.87 7.76 4.24
N GLY A 33 -4.34 6.72 4.91
CA GLY A 33 -3.29 6.88 5.92
C GLY A 33 -3.81 6.99 7.36
N GLU A 34 -5.04 6.54 7.61
CA GLU A 34 -5.64 6.54 8.94
C GLU A 34 -4.91 5.62 9.92
N LEU A 35 -4.49 6.17 11.06
CA LEU A 35 -3.86 5.40 12.14
C LEU A 35 -4.84 4.36 12.69
N GLY A 36 -4.39 3.11 12.80
CA GLY A 36 -5.22 1.98 13.24
C GLY A 36 -5.90 1.19 12.11
N ARG A 37 -6.03 1.74 10.91
CA ARG A 37 -6.56 0.99 9.73
C ARG A 37 -5.49 0.33 8.88
N CYS A 38 -4.23 0.72 9.05
CA CYS A 38 -3.09 0.15 8.32
C CYS A 38 -2.98 -1.38 8.47
N GLY A 39 -3.25 -1.92 9.67
CA GLY A 39 -3.20 -3.37 9.90
C GLY A 39 -4.24 -4.13 9.06
N GLY A 40 -5.50 -3.68 9.07
CA GLY A 40 -6.58 -4.28 8.28
C GLY A 40 -6.31 -4.18 6.77
N PHE A 41 -5.83 -3.03 6.30
CA PHE A 41 -5.43 -2.82 4.92
C PHE A 41 -4.35 -3.83 4.47
N LEU A 42 -3.27 -3.99 5.25
CA LEU A 42 -2.18 -4.90 4.92
C LEU A 42 -2.61 -6.37 4.88
N ILE A 43 -3.55 -6.77 5.73
CA ILE A 43 -4.15 -8.11 5.67
C ILE A 43 -4.89 -8.30 4.35
N GLN A 44 -5.69 -7.32 3.92
CA GLN A 44 -6.42 -7.38 2.65
C GLN A 44 -5.45 -7.48 1.45
N VAL A 45 -4.39 -6.67 1.42
CA VAL A 45 -3.32 -6.75 0.41
C VAL A 45 -2.71 -8.15 0.36
N SER A 46 -2.33 -8.71 1.51
CA SER A 46 -1.70 -10.03 1.59
C SER A 46 -2.61 -11.14 1.08
N LEU A 47 -3.90 -11.10 1.44
CA LEU A 47 -4.89 -12.07 0.98
C LEU A 47 -5.10 -12.00 -0.53
N LEU A 48 -5.10 -10.79 -1.10
CA LEU A 48 -5.27 -10.60 -2.53
C LEU A 48 -4.08 -11.17 -3.32
N PHE A 49 -2.85 -10.92 -2.88
CA PHE A 49 -1.66 -11.46 -3.54
C PHE A 49 -1.62 -12.98 -3.50
N ARG A 50 -2.10 -13.60 -2.41
CA ARG A 50 -2.26 -15.05 -2.33
C ARG A 50 -3.35 -15.58 -3.28
N ARG A 51 -4.41 -14.81 -3.51
CA ARG A 51 -5.52 -15.19 -4.40
C ARG A 51 -5.15 -15.08 -5.87
N PHE A 52 -4.31 -14.11 -6.22
CA PHE A 52 -3.92 -13.80 -7.60
C PHE A 52 -2.39 -13.82 -7.79
N PRO A 53 -1.70 -14.94 -7.51
CA PRO A 53 -0.24 -15.00 -7.54
C PRO A 53 0.35 -14.69 -8.92
N GLN A 54 -0.39 -14.97 -9.99
CA GLN A 54 0.03 -14.70 -11.37
C GLN A 54 -0.02 -13.21 -11.73
N ALA A 55 -0.95 -12.45 -11.13
CA ALA A 55 -1.07 -11.01 -11.33
C ALA A 55 -0.03 -10.22 -10.50
N PHE A 56 0.55 -10.85 -9.48
CA PHE A 56 1.46 -10.26 -8.50
C PHE A 56 2.75 -11.09 -8.37
N SER A 57 3.40 -11.34 -9.50
CA SER A 57 4.56 -12.24 -9.60
C SER A 57 5.88 -11.57 -9.20
N ASP A 58 6.01 -10.26 -9.41
CA ASP A 58 7.19 -9.47 -9.07
C ASP A 58 6.89 -8.36 -8.04
N ASP A 59 7.95 -7.73 -7.52
CA ASP A 59 7.82 -6.70 -6.49
C ASP A 59 7.23 -5.39 -7.02
N ALA A 60 7.52 -5.01 -8.26
CA ALA A 60 6.97 -3.79 -8.86
C ALA A 60 5.44 -3.91 -9.00
N SER A 61 4.92 -5.03 -9.52
CA SER A 61 3.48 -5.29 -9.64
C SER A 61 2.74 -5.20 -8.29
N LYS A 62 3.35 -5.72 -7.22
CA LYS A 62 2.82 -5.65 -5.85
C LYS A 62 2.83 -4.22 -5.32
N ILE A 63 3.95 -3.52 -5.45
CA ILE A 63 4.09 -2.14 -4.95
C ILE A 63 3.13 -1.21 -5.70
N SER A 64 3.05 -1.31 -7.04
CA SER A 64 2.12 -0.54 -7.85
C SER A 64 0.67 -0.74 -7.42
N PHE A 65 0.28 -1.96 -7.07
CA PHE A 65 -1.07 -2.23 -6.58
C PHE A 65 -1.35 -1.59 -5.22
N VAL A 66 -0.39 -1.66 -4.30
CA VAL A 66 -0.54 -1.03 -2.98
C VAL A 66 -0.70 0.47 -3.13
N ILE A 67 0.18 1.12 -3.92
CA ILE A 67 0.08 2.56 -4.26
C ILE A 67 -1.27 2.85 -4.92
N GLY A 68 -1.71 1.93 -5.78
CA GLY A 68 -3.03 1.86 -6.41
C GLY A 68 -4.21 2.07 -5.47
N SER A 69 -4.00 1.66 -4.23
CA SER A 69 -5.00 1.61 -3.17
C SER A 69 -4.78 2.68 -2.10
N LEU A 70 -3.79 3.57 -2.26
CA LEU A 70 -3.53 4.68 -1.31
C LEU A 70 -4.27 5.95 -1.73
N GLN A 71 -4.67 6.75 -0.74
CA GLN A 71 -5.25 8.07 -0.93
C GLN A 71 -4.64 9.10 0.01
N ASP A 72 -4.90 10.38 -0.28
CA ASP A 72 -4.57 11.52 0.58
C ASP A 72 -3.14 11.47 1.13
N ARG A 73 -3.01 11.38 2.45
CA ARG A 73 -1.72 11.36 3.16
C ARG A 73 -0.89 10.13 2.80
N ALA A 74 -1.51 8.98 2.62
CA ALA A 74 -0.79 7.76 2.26
C ALA A 74 -0.25 7.83 0.83
N LEU A 75 -1.03 8.39 -0.11
CA LEU A 75 -0.57 8.59 -1.47
C LEU A 75 0.57 9.62 -1.52
N SER A 76 0.43 10.74 -0.82
CA SER A 76 1.50 11.76 -0.73
C SER A 76 2.79 11.22 -0.12
N TRP A 77 2.70 10.33 0.88
CA TRP A 77 3.86 9.61 1.40
C TRP A 77 4.49 8.71 0.33
N ALA A 78 3.70 7.94 -0.41
CA ALA A 78 4.21 7.03 -1.44
C ALA A 78 4.90 7.77 -2.59
N GLU A 79 4.36 8.92 -3.02
CA GLU A 79 5.01 9.80 -4.01
C GLU A 79 6.39 10.27 -3.53
N SER A 80 6.48 10.69 -2.26
CA SER A 80 7.74 11.13 -1.65
C SER A 80 8.73 9.96 -1.48
N TYR A 81 8.22 8.78 -1.14
CA TYR A 81 9.02 7.56 -1.02
C TYR A 81 9.63 7.17 -2.37
N LEU A 82 8.84 7.13 -3.44
CA LEU A 82 9.34 6.76 -4.78
C LEU A 82 10.28 7.80 -5.38
N ALA A 83 10.20 9.07 -4.97
CA ALA A 83 11.17 10.09 -5.38
C ALA A 83 12.60 9.78 -4.86
N LEU A 84 12.72 9.06 -3.75
CA LEU A 84 14.00 8.66 -3.15
C LEU A 84 14.38 7.21 -3.49
N HIS A 85 13.38 6.41 -3.87
CA HIS A 85 13.51 4.97 -4.06
C HIS A 85 12.82 4.54 -5.36
N PRO A 86 13.53 4.54 -6.50
CA PRO A 86 12.97 4.10 -7.78
C PRO A 86 12.36 2.69 -7.67
N LEU A 87 11.20 2.48 -8.31
CA LEU A 87 10.38 1.27 -8.15
C LEU A 87 11.15 -0.02 -8.48
N GLU A 88 12.06 0.05 -9.45
CA GLU A 88 12.89 -1.06 -9.92
C GLU A 88 13.99 -1.45 -8.91
N THR A 89 14.26 -0.61 -7.92
CA THR A 89 15.35 -0.78 -6.96
C THR A 89 14.89 -1.25 -5.58
N ILE A 90 13.58 -1.29 -5.34
CA ILE A 90 13.01 -1.64 -4.04
C ILE A 90 12.30 -2.98 -4.08
N SER A 91 12.46 -3.74 -2.99
CA SER A 91 11.66 -4.93 -2.78
C SER A 91 10.30 -4.60 -2.16
N TYR A 92 9.33 -5.49 -2.37
CA TYR A 92 8.01 -5.36 -1.73
C TYR A 92 8.14 -5.39 -0.20
N ALA A 93 9.03 -6.23 0.32
CA ALA A 93 9.28 -6.34 1.76
C ALA A 93 9.84 -5.02 2.35
N GLN A 94 10.74 -4.36 1.63
CA GLN A 94 11.28 -3.05 1.98
C GLN A 94 10.15 -2.01 2.04
N PHE A 95 9.35 -1.90 0.98
CA PHE A 95 8.25 -0.95 0.89
C PHE A 95 7.23 -1.11 2.03
N ILE A 96 6.82 -2.35 2.33
CA ILE A 96 5.85 -2.60 3.41
C ILE A 96 6.40 -2.28 4.79
N ARG A 97 7.69 -2.51 5.02
CA ARG A 97 8.33 -2.15 6.29
C ARG A 97 8.27 -0.64 6.53
N ASP A 98 8.59 0.15 5.51
CA ASP A 98 8.62 1.60 5.64
C ASP A 98 7.21 2.20 5.70
N LEU A 99 6.25 1.61 4.95
CA LEU A 99 4.82 1.95 5.08
C LEU A 99 4.32 1.71 6.50
N LYS A 100 4.67 0.57 7.11
CA LYS A 100 4.32 0.28 8.51
C LYS A 100 4.96 1.26 9.47
N ALA A 101 6.22 1.63 9.28
CA ALA A 101 6.89 2.59 10.16
C ALA A 101 6.15 3.94 10.25
N VAL A 102 5.49 4.36 9.16
CA VAL A 102 4.76 5.63 9.08
C VAL A 102 3.29 5.50 9.50
N PHE A 103 2.61 4.41 9.15
CA PHE A 103 1.15 4.29 9.32
C PHE A 103 0.71 3.25 10.35
N HIS A 104 1.63 2.40 10.81
CA HIS A 104 1.39 1.36 11.80
C HIS A 104 2.14 1.69 13.10
N HIS A 105 1.70 2.75 13.79
CA HIS A 105 2.23 3.09 15.11
C HIS A 105 1.59 2.21 16.20
N PRO A 106 2.38 1.46 16.99
CA PRO A 106 1.87 0.71 18.15
C PRO A 106 1.48 1.61 19.34
N LEU A 107 1.92 2.87 19.35
CA LEU A 107 1.92 3.73 20.54
C LEU A 107 0.55 4.15 21.08
N ARG A 108 -0.55 4.02 20.33
CA ARG A 108 -1.89 4.35 20.88
C ARG A 108 -2.57 3.22 21.65
N ALA A 109 -2.12 1.97 21.47
CA ALA A 109 -2.55 0.89 22.38
C ALA A 109 -1.92 1.10 23.77
N ASP A 110 -0.66 1.51 23.81
CA ASP A 110 0.06 1.81 25.06
C ASP A 110 -0.34 3.15 25.70
N GLU A 111 -0.67 4.20 24.93
CA GLU A 111 -1.20 5.45 25.50
C GLU A 111 -2.56 5.24 26.18
N ALA A 112 -3.45 4.42 25.59
CA ALA A 112 -4.70 4.02 26.24
C ALA A 112 -4.46 3.20 27.52
N ALA A 113 -3.46 2.31 27.51
CA ALA A 113 -3.08 1.53 28.69
C ALA A 113 -2.46 2.41 29.81
N ARG A 114 -1.65 3.41 29.45
CA ARG A 114 -1.05 4.35 30.41
C ARG A 114 -2.07 5.29 31.04
N VAL A 115 -3.05 5.77 30.27
CA VAL A 115 -4.16 6.57 30.81
C VAL A 115 -5.05 5.72 31.73
N ALA A 116 -5.28 4.45 31.39
CA ALA A 116 -6.02 3.52 32.26
C ALA A 116 -5.27 3.18 33.56
N GLN A 117 -3.93 3.10 33.54
CA GLN A 117 -3.11 2.86 34.74
C GLN A 117 -2.94 4.11 35.61
N ALA A 118 -3.04 5.31 35.06
CA ALA A 118 -2.92 6.57 35.82
C ALA A 118 -4.22 7.01 36.52
N LEU A 119 -5.32 6.27 36.32
CA LEU A 119 -6.62 6.49 36.98
C LEU A 119 -6.88 5.52 38.15
N HIS A 120 -5.85 4.81 38.61
CA HIS A 120 -5.88 3.95 39.81
C HIS A 120 -4.98 4.50 40.91
#